data_AF-A0A534KZH2-F1
#
_entry.id   AF-A0A534KZH2-F1
#
_cell.length_a   1.000
_cell.length_b   1.000
_cell.length_c   1.000
_cell.angle_alpha   90.00
_cell.angle_beta   90.00
_cell.angle_gamma   90.00
#
_symmetry.space_group_name_H-M   'P 1'
#
loop_
_entity.id
_entity.type
_entity.pdbx_description
1 polymer ?
#
loop_
_entity_poly.entity_id
_entity_poly.type
_entity_poly.pdbx_seq_one_letter_code
_entity_poly.pdbx_strand_id
1 'polypeptide(L)'
;MTSKGGKESDALRRAVGAIVEGLRFYDLANAAVAEVRVKVAFEELGRRKREQLSKLESVAGPTAKDAAVMPGIYPMDAVAKVECYVCGYVAETKAMPSQCPNCGAARYAFEKEIALTKAWEIAADADRKSAVVLRASAGMAQGRTRDVLEALAREEEAGANEAAKQLAELRA
;
A
#
# COMPACT_ATOMS: atom_id res chain seq x y z
N MET A 1 17.16 -5.52 -28.15
CA MET A 1 18.21 -6.02 -27.23
C MET A 1 18.20 -5.16 -25.97
N THR A 2 17.51 -5.56 -24.90
CA THR A 2 17.56 -4.85 -23.62
C THR A 2 18.86 -5.23 -22.89
N SER A 3 19.73 -4.25 -22.65
CA SER A 3 21.00 -4.44 -21.93
C SER A 3 20.76 -4.83 -20.47
N LYS A 4 21.78 -5.42 -19.81
CA LYS A 4 21.71 -5.82 -18.40
C LYS A 4 21.30 -4.67 -17.47
N GLY A 5 21.79 -3.45 -17.72
CA GLY A 5 21.43 -2.26 -16.95
C GLY A 5 19.97 -1.81 -17.13
N GLY A 6 19.37 -2.05 -18.30
CA GLY A 6 17.95 -1.78 -18.52
C GLY A 6 17.05 -2.66 -17.64
N LYS A 7 17.39 -3.95 -17.51
CA LYS A 7 16.63 -4.89 -16.68
C LYS A 7 16.71 -4.56 -15.19
N GLU A 8 17.87 -4.11 -14.72
CA GLU A 8 18.06 -3.66 -13.32
C GLU A 8 17.22 -2.41 -13.02
N SER A 9 17.22 -1.43 -13.94
CA SER A 9 16.40 -0.22 -13.80
C SER A 9 14.90 -0.55 -13.77
N ASP A 10 14.42 -1.43 -14.65
CA ASP A 10 13.03 -1.87 -14.68
C ASP A 10 12.63 -2.57 -13.38
N ALA A 11 13.50 -3.45 -12.89
CA ALA A 11 13.30 -4.16 -11.63
C ALA A 11 13.24 -3.20 -10.43
N LEU A 12 14.11 -2.19 -10.39
CA LEU A 12 14.10 -1.17 -9.35
C LEU A 12 12.82 -0.31 -9.41
N ARG A 13 12.38 0.12 -10.59
CA ARG A 13 11.11 0.85 -10.77
C ARG A 13 9.91 0.06 -10.29
N ARG A 14 9.92 -1.27 -10.48
CA ARG A 14 8.86 -2.17 -9.99
C ARG A 14 8.90 -2.37 -8.47
N ALA A 15 10.09 -2.43 -7.87
CA ALA A 15 10.28 -2.46 -6.41
C ALA A 15 9.77 -1.17 -5.74
N VAL A 16 10.14 0.00 -6.29
CA VAL A 16 9.59 1.29 -5.86
C VAL A 16 8.07 1.30 -6.02
N GLY A 17 7.57 0.74 -7.12
CA GLY A 17 6.15 0.63 -7.37
C GLY A 17 5.38 -0.16 -6.31
N ALA A 18 5.91 -1.30 -5.86
CA ALA A 18 5.28 -2.10 -4.80
C ALA A 18 5.06 -1.29 -3.51
N ILE A 19 6.07 -0.52 -3.09
CA ILE A 19 5.99 0.28 -1.86
C ILE A 19 5.09 1.51 -2.04
N VAL A 20 5.20 2.21 -3.17
CA VAL A 20 4.35 3.38 -3.48
C VAL A 20 2.88 2.97 -3.59
N GLU A 21 2.59 1.81 -4.17
CA GLU A 21 1.24 1.26 -4.24
C GLU A 21 0.65 1.04 -2.84
N GLY A 22 1.41 0.42 -1.94
CA GLY A 22 0.98 0.22 -0.56
C GLY A 22 0.75 1.53 0.20
N LEU A 23 1.64 2.51 0.02
CA LEU A 23 1.47 3.85 0.59
C LEU A 23 0.15 4.49 0.13
N ARG A 24 -0.13 4.47 -1.17
CA ARG A 24 -1.37 5.01 -1.74
C ARG A 24 -2.60 4.27 -1.22
N PHE A 25 -2.53 2.94 -1.15
CA PHE A 25 -3.62 2.13 -0.62
C PHE A 25 -3.94 2.52 0.83
N TYR A 26 -2.94 2.53 1.72
CA TYR A 26 -3.16 2.80 3.14
C TYR A 26 -3.61 4.24 3.41
N ASP A 27 -3.09 5.24 2.66
CA ASP A 27 -3.55 6.62 2.78
C ASP A 27 -5.04 6.76 2.38
N LEU A 28 -5.46 6.10 1.29
CA LEU A 28 -6.87 6.09 0.87
C LEU A 28 -7.77 5.30 1.83
N ALA A 29 -7.30 4.13 2.26
CA ALA A 29 -8.05 3.26 3.18
C ALA A 29 -8.28 3.95 4.53
N ASN A 30 -7.25 4.62 5.07
CA ASN A 30 -7.35 5.39 6.31
C ASN A 30 -8.32 6.57 6.17
N ALA A 31 -8.32 7.26 5.03
CA ALA A 31 -9.24 8.36 4.76
C ALA A 31 -10.71 7.91 4.64
N ALA A 32 -10.95 6.69 4.15
CA ALA A 32 -12.28 6.17 3.89
C ALA A 32 -12.90 5.40 5.07
N VAL A 33 -12.11 4.73 5.91
CA VAL A 33 -12.67 3.81 6.91
C VAL A 33 -13.37 4.54 8.06
N ALA A 34 -14.46 3.99 8.59
CA ALA A 34 -15.14 4.52 9.79
C ALA A 34 -14.46 4.05 11.10
N GLU A 35 -14.16 2.74 11.18
CA GLU A 35 -13.67 2.09 12.40
C GLU A 35 -12.30 2.62 12.86
N VAL A 36 -12.24 3.14 14.09
CA VAL A 36 -11.03 3.77 14.66
C VAL A 36 -9.85 2.81 14.75
N ARG A 37 -10.07 1.55 15.15
CA ARG A 37 -8.99 0.55 15.25
C ARG A 37 -8.35 0.28 13.89
N VAL A 38 -9.15 0.30 12.84
CA VAL A 38 -8.69 0.11 11.47
C VAL A 38 -7.98 1.36 10.95
N LYS A 39 -8.43 2.56 11.31
CA LYS A 39 -7.66 3.80 11.06
C LYS A 39 -6.25 3.68 11.62
N VAL A 40 -6.11 3.32 12.89
CA VAL A 40 -4.81 3.18 13.56
C VAL A 40 -3.94 2.13 12.84
N ALA A 41 -4.49 0.96 12.52
CA ALA A 41 -3.76 -0.07 11.79
C ALA A 41 -3.26 0.42 10.42
N PHE A 42 -4.12 1.06 9.62
CA PHE A 42 -3.72 1.60 8.32
C PHE A 42 -2.73 2.76 8.43
N GLU A 43 -2.82 3.59 9.46
CA GLU A 43 -1.85 4.66 9.70
C GLU A 43 -0.45 4.10 9.98
N GLU A 44 -0.35 3.09 10.83
CA GLU A 44 0.90 2.40 11.16
C GLU A 44 1.50 1.69 9.94
N LEU A 45 0.67 0.97 9.19
CA LEU A 45 1.08 0.30 7.95
C LEU A 45 1.55 1.32 6.90
N GLY A 46 0.84 2.44 6.73
CA GLY A 46 1.23 3.54 5.84
C GLY A 46 2.55 4.21 6.27
N ARG A 47 2.77 4.40 7.57
CA ARG A 47 4.04 4.91 8.13
C ARG A 47 5.21 3.99 7.77
N ARG A 48 5.03 2.67 7.91
CA ARG A 48 6.03 1.68 7.51
C ARG A 48 6.37 1.78 6.02
N LYS A 49 5.37 1.91 5.12
CA LYS A 49 5.63 2.09 3.68
C LYS A 49 6.39 3.38 3.38
N ARG A 50 6.12 4.48 4.10
CA ARG A 50 6.91 5.73 4.00
C ARG A 50 8.38 5.52 4.36
N GLU A 51 8.66 4.81 5.45
CA GLU A 51 10.03 4.49 5.86
C GLU A 51 10.75 3.62 4.83
N GLN A 52 10.06 2.60 4.29
CA GLN A 52 10.60 1.74 3.23
C GLN A 52 10.86 2.52 1.93
N LEU A 53 9.97 3.44 1.57
CA LEU A 53 10.18 4.31 0.40
C LEU A 53 11.42 5.17 0.57
N SER A 54 11.64 5.75 1.76
CA SER A 54 12.86 6.52 2.06
C SER A 54 14.13 5.69 1.89
N LYS A 55 14.12 4.42 2.32
CA LYS A 55 15.24 3.49 2.09
C LYS A 55 15.50 3.25 0.61
N LEU A 56 14.44 3.06 -0.20
CA LEU A 56 14.56 2.92 -1.65
C LEU A 56 15.06 4.20 -2.33
N GLU A 57 14.57 5.37 -1.94
CA GLU A 57 15.02 6.67 -2.48
C GLU A 57 16.52 6.89 -2.24
N SER A 58 17.11 6.29 -1.19
CA SER A 58 18.56 6.35 -0.94
C SER A 58 19.42 5.63 -1.99
N VAL A 59 18.84 4.73 -2.79
CA VAL A 59 19.53 3.99 -3.87
C VAL A 59 18.95 4.26 -5.25
N ALA A 60 17.69 4.69 -5.33
CA ALA A 60 16.97 4.97 -6.58
C ALA A 60 16.87 6.48 -6.91
N GLY A 61 17.23 7.35 -5.96
CA GLY A 61 17.10 8.80 -6.08
C GLY A 61 15.76 9.34 -5.51
N PRO A 62 15.70 10.65 -5.18
CA PRO A 62 14.56 11.27 -4.49
C PRO A 62 13.27 11.37 -5.33
N THR A 63 13.38 11.21 -6.65
CA THR A 63 12.25 11.25 -7.60
C THR A 63 11.85 9.85 -8.08
N ALA A 64 12.38 8.79 -7.48
CA ALA A 64 12.15 7.40 -7.94
C ALA A 64 10.67 7.03 -8.02
N LYS A 65 9.83 7.59 -7.14
CA LYS A 65 8.38 7.40 -7.13
C LYS A 65 7.68 7.89 -8.41
N ASP A 66 8.26 8.86 -9.12
CA ASP A 66 7.68 9.45 -10.32
C ASP A 66 7.79 8.50 -11.52
N ALA A 67 8.79 7.61 -11.51
CA ALA A 67 9.01 6.59 -12.54
C ALA A 67 8.54 5.18 -12.11
N ALA A 68 7.86 5.07 -10.95
CA ALA A 68 7.49 3.80 -10.35
C ALA A 68 6.46 3.03 -11.20
N VAL A 69 6.66 1.71 -11.32
CA VAL A 69 5.76 0.81 -12.06
C VAL A 69 4.93 0.03 -11.04
N MET A 70 3.64 0.37 -10.93
CA MET A 70 2.73 -0.28 -9.96
C MET A 70 2.51 -1.75 -10.34
N PRO A 71 2.83 -2.72 -9.46
CA PRO A 71 2.68 -4.14 -9.75
C PRO A 71 1.26 -4.69 -9.60
N GLY A 72 0.31 -3.95 -9.00
CA GLY A 72 -1.06 -4.41 -8.79
C GLY A 72 -1.18 -5.37 -7.59
N ILE A 73 -0.45 -5.07 -6.52
CA ILE A 73 -0.42 -5.87 -5.29
C ILE A 73 -1.62 -5.56 -4.40
N TYR A 74 -2.04 -4.28 -4.34
CA TYR A 74 -3.05 -3.82 -3.41
C TYR A 74 -4.42 -3.70 -4.11
N PRO A 75 -5.54 -3.97 -3.41
CA PRO A 75 -6.88 -3.84 -3.97
C PRO A 75 -7.29 -2.36 -4.02
N MET A 76 -6.72 -1.60 -4.94
CA MET A 76 -6.93 -0.15 -5.05
C MET A 76 -8.39 0.23 -5.31
N ASP A 77 -9.11 -0.60 -6.06
CA ASP A 77 -10.55 -0.44 -6.35
C ASP A 77 -11.42 -0.44 -5.09
N ALA A 78 -11.02 -1.17 -4.04
CA ALA A 78 -11.73 -1.21 -2.78
C ALA A 78 -11.74 0.15 -2.05
N VAL A 79 -10.76 1.02 -2.31
CA VAL A 79 -10.53 2.26 -1.54
C VAL A 79 -10.44 3.53 -2.40
N ALA A 80 -10.35 3.40 -3.73
CA ALA A 80 -10.23 4.56 -4.64
C ALA A 80 -11.46 5.46 -4.64
N LYS A 81 -12.66 4.86 -4.49
CA LYS A 81 -13.94 5.56 -4.50
C LYS A 81 -14.77 5.25 -3.26
N VAL A 82 -15.54 6.24 -2.85
CA VAL A 82 -16.54 6.17 -1.78
C VAL A 82 -17.91 6.52 -2.34
N GLU A 83 -18.93 5.89 -1.78
CA GLU A 83 -20.32 6.09 -2.18
C GLU A 83 -21.11 6.59 -0.97
N CYS A 84 -21.93 7.63 -1.17
CA CYS A 84 -22.82 8.12 -0.14
C CYS A 84 -23.91 7.06 0.11
N TYR A 85 -23.90 6.40 1.27
CA TYR A 85 -24.89 5.35 1.56
C TYR A 85 -26.35 5.86 1.59
N VAL A 86 -26.55 7.18 1.66
CA VAL A 86 -27.88 7.81 1.68
C VAL A 86 -28.49 7.91 0.28
N CYS A 87 -27.69 8.20 -0.76
CA CYS A 87 -28.22 8.52 -2.10
C CYS A 87 -27.43 7.94 -3.28
N GLY A 88 -26.35 7.19 -3.03
CA GLY A 88 -25.55 6.54 -4.08
C GLY A 88 -24.58 7.45 -4.84
N TYR A 89 -24.41 8.71 -4.43
CA TYR A 89 -23.42 9.59 -5.06
C TYR A 89 -22.00 9.06 -4.84
N VAL A 90 -21.22 8.90 -5.92
CA VAL A 90 -19.85 8.39 -5.88
C VAL A 90 -18.84 9.52 -6.00
N ALA A 91 -17.83 9.52 -5.12
CA ALA A 91 -16.71 10.45 -5.14
C ALA A 91 -15.36 9.70 -5.12
N GLU A 92 -14.31 10.35 -5.63
CA GLU A 92 -12.93 9.90 -5.41
C GLU A 92 -12.57 10.06 -3.92
N THR A 93 -12.06 9.01 -3.28
CA THR A 93 -11.73 9.02 -1.84
C THR A 93 -10.73 10.13 -1.49
N LYS A 94 -9.75 10.39 -2.37
CA LYS A 94 -8.77 11.48 -2.19
C LYS A 94 -9.41 12.86 -2.11
N ALA A 95 -10.57 13.05 -2.73
CA ALA A 95 -11.34 14.29 -2.75
C ALA A 95 -12.69 14.12 -2.02
N MET A 96 -12.76 13.21 -1.04
CA MET A 96 -13.99 12.92 -0.31
C MET A 96 -14.54 14.21 0.33
N PRO A 97 -15.79 14.60 0.01
CA PRO A 97 -16.33 15.89 0.41
C PRO A 97 -16.73 15.90 1.90
N SER A 98 -16.86 17.09 2.49
CA SER A 98 -17.38 17.25 3.85
C SER A 98 -18.91 17.09 3.94
N GLN A 99 -19.62 17.31 2.82
CA GLN A 99 -21.05 17.10 2.65
C GLN A 99 -21.33 16.55 1.25
N CYS A 100 -22.32 15.67 1.13
CA CYS A 100 -22.72 15.08 -0.14
C CYS A 100 -23.34 16.16 -1.05
N PRO A 101 -22.77 16.41 -2.24
CA PRO A 101 -23.29 17.44 -3.14
C PRO A 101 -24.66 17.08 -3.72
N ASN A 102 -25.08 15.82 -3.64
CA ASN A 102 -26.35 15.36 -4.18
C ASN A 102 -27.51 15.42 -3.16
N CYS A 103 -27.28 15.07 -1.90
CA CYS A 103 -28.35 14.97 -0.89
C CYS A 103 -28.10 15.76 0.40
N GLY A 104 -26.94 16.43 0.55
CA GLY A 104 -26.59 17.20 1.75
C GLY A 104 -26.16 16.38 2.97
N ALA A 105 -26.12 15.04 2.89
CA ALA A 105 -25.64 14.20 3.98
C ALA A 105 -24.18 14.53 4.36
N ALA A 106 -23.82 14.41 5.64
CA ALA A 106 -22.47 14.74 6.11
C ALA A 106 -21.40 13.72 5.65
N ARG A 107 -20.11 14.05 5.85
CA ARG A 107 -18.94 13.24 5.45
C ARG A 107 -19.01 11.76 5.86
N TYR A 108 -19.53 11.45 7.05
CA TYR A 108 -19.66 10.06 7.53
C TYR A 108 -20.52 9.20 6.59
N ALA A 109 -21.36 9.82 5.74
CA ALA A 109 -22.15 9.11 4.75
C ALA A 109 -21.31 8.40 3.68
N PHE A 110 -20.02 8.74 3.57
CA PHE A 110 -19.06 8.16 2.65
C PHE A 110 -18.09 7.18 3.32
N GLU A 111 -18.09 7.10 4.66
CA GLU A 111 -17.15 6.24 5.36
C GLU A 111 -17.51 4.75 5.13
N LYS A 112 -16.48 3.92 5.00
CA LYS A 112 -16.59 2.49 4.75
C LYS A 112 -16.43 1.70 6.03
N GLU A 113 -17.30 0.71 6.20
CA GLU A 113 -17.12 -0.35 7.19
C GLU A 113 -16.11 -1.37 6.63
N ILE A 114 -14.87 -1.28 7.09
CA ILE A 114 -13.83 -2.26 6.80
C ILE A 114 -13.56 -3.00 8.09
N ALA A 115 -13.87 -4.30 8.14
CA ALA A 115 -13.57 -5.10 9.32
C ALA A 115 -12.05 -5.20 9.55
N LEU A 116 -11.63 -5.13 10.82
CA LEU A 116 -10.22 -5.28 11.19
C LEU A 116 -9.58 -6.59 10.69
N THR A 117 -10.34 -7.69 10.64
CA THR A 117 -9.89 -8.95 10.03
C THR A 117 -9.57 -8.79 8.54
N LYS A 118 -10.38 -8.02 7.79
CA LYS A 118 -10.13 -7.75 6.38
C LYS A 118 -8.90 -6.87 6.19
N ALA A 119 -8.69 -5.89 7.06
CA ALA A 119 -7.50 -5.05 7.03
C ALA A 119 -6.21 -5.88 7.18
N TRP A 120 -6.17 -6.79 8.16
CA TRP A 120 -5.03 -7.68 8.36
C TRP A 120 -4.86 -8.74 7.27
N GLU A 121 -5.95 -9.24 6.69
CA GLU A 121 -5.90 -10.13 5.53
C GLU A 121 -5.23 -9.44 4.32
N ILE A 122 -5.63 -8.20 4.02
CA ILE A 122 -5.04 -7.39 2.94
C ILE A 122 -3.56 -7.14 3.24
N ALA A 123 -3.21 -6.72 4.46
CA ALA A 123 -1.83 -6.46 4.84
C ALA A 123 -0.95 -7.72 4.69
N ALA A 124 -1.42 -8.87 5.20
CA ALA A 124 -0.67 -10.12 5.14
C ALA A 124 -0.44 -10.59 3.70
N ASP A 125 -1.45 -10.51 2.84
CA ASP A 125 -1.34 -10.89 1.44
C ASP A 125 -0.46 -9.93 0.62
N ALA A 126 -0.68 -8.63 0.79
CA ALA A 126 0.05 -7.60 0.06
C ALA A 126 1.54 -7.58 0.43
N ASP A 127 1.86 -7.68 1.72
CA ASP A 127 3.25 -7.71 2.18
C ASP A 127 3.98 -8.97 1.67
N ARG A 128 3.33 -10.14 1.62
CA ARG A 128 3.92 -11.35 0.97
C ARG A 128 4.24 -11.11 -0.50
N LYS A 129 3.30 -10.55 -1.26
CA LYS A 129 3.48 -10.28 -2.70
C LYS A 129 4.56 -9.22 -2.94
N SER A 130 4.60 -8.19 -2.11
CA SER A 130 5.62 -7.14 -2.14
C SER A 130 7.02 -7.69 -1.84
N ALA A 131 7.15 -8.57 -0.83
CA ALA A 131 8.40 -9.27 -0.56
C ALA A 131 8.92 -10.06 -1.77
N VAL A 132 8.04 -10.75 -2.50
CA VAL A 132 8.39 -11.47 -3.74
C VAL A 132 8.92 -10.50 -4.81
N VAL A 133 8.26 -9.36 -5.01
CA VAL A 133 8.73 -8.35 -5.96
C VAL A 133 10.11 -7.82 -5.56
N LEU A 134 10.31 -7.49 -4.29
CA LEU A 134 11.58 -6.98 -3.77
C LEU A 134 12.72 -8.00 -3.92
N ARG A 135 12.49 -9.30 -3.65
CA ARG A 135 13.48 -10.35 -3.89
C ARG A 135 13.82 -10.51 -5.36
N ALA A 136 12.80 -10.52 -6.22
CA ALA A 136 13.02 -10.61 -7.65
C ALA A 136 13.87 -9.43 -8.16
N SER A 137 13.60 -8.22 -7.65
CA SER A 137 14.39 -7.03 -7.98
C SER A 137 15.81 -7.09 -7.41
N ALA A 138 15.99 -7.60 -6.19
CA ALA A 138 17.30 -7.81 -5.60
C ALA A 138 18.16 -8.77 -6.44
N GLY A 139 17.57 -9.84 -6.99
CA GLY A 139 18.26 -10.79 -7.87
C GLY A 139 18.77 -10.17 -9.18
N MET A 140 18.23 -9.02 -9.58
CA MET A 140 18.65 -8.27 -10.77
C MET A 140 19.62 -7.12 -10.45
N ALA A 141 19.77 -6.76 -9.17
CA ALA A 141 20.57 -5.62 -8.71
C ALA A 141 21.95 -6.04 -8.19
N GLN A 142 22.83 -5.06 -7.98
CA GLN A 142 24.16 -5.28 -7.41
C GLN A 142 24.49 -4.30 -6.27
N GLY A 143 25.48 -4.66 -5.46
CA GLY A 143 26.00 -3.83 -4.35
C GLY A 143 24.90 -3.33 -3.41
N ARG A 144 25.00 -2.05 -3.03
CA ARG A 144 24.08 -1.42 -2.07
C ARG A 144 22.60 -1.51 -2.46
N THR A 145 22.28 -1.43 -3.75
CA THR A 145 20.89 -1.54 -4.23
C THR A 145 20.31 -2.91 -3.92
N ARG A 146 21.10 -3.97 -4.18
CA ARG A 146 20.71 -5.34 -3.83
C ARG A 146 20.51 -5.49 -2.32
N ASP A 147 21.45 -5.00 -1.52
CA ASP A 147 21.39 -5.13 -0.05
C ASP A 147 20.13 -4.47 0.53
N VAL A 148 19.79 -3.27 0.04
CA VAL A 148 18.56 -2.56 0.44
C VAL A 148 17.31 -3.34 0.03
N LEU A 149 17.25 -3.87 -1.20
CA LEU A 149 16.10 -4.63 -1.67
C LEU A 149 15.91 -5.95 -0.88
N GLU A 150 17.00 -6.66 -0.56
CA GLU A 150 16.93 -7.87 0.27
C GLU A 150 16.50 -7.55 1.71
N ALA A 151 16.96 -6.44 2.29
CA ALA A 151 16.53 -6.00 3.61
C ALA A 151 15.04 -5.67 3.64
N LEU A 152 14.57 -4.90 2.66
CA LEU A 152 13.14 -4.56 2.52
C LEU A 152 12.28 -5.81 2.30
N ALA A 153 12.75 -6.77 1.51
CA ALA A 153 12.02 -8.03 1.31
C ALA A 153 11.85 -8.84 2.61
N ARG A 154 12.83 -8.79 3.51
CA ARG A 154 12.72 -9.39 4.85
C ARG A 154 11.77 -8.62 5.75
N GLU A 155 11.77 -7.29 5.67
CA GLU A 155 10.82 -6.44 6.40
C GLU A 155 9.36 -6.71 5.98
N GLU A 156 9.11 -6.86 4.68
CA GLU A 156 7.78 -7.23 4.17
C GLU A 156 7.36 -8.63 4.61
N GLU A 157 8.26 -9.62 4.61
CA GLU A 157 7.92 -10.95 5.17
C GLU A 157 7.59 -10.91 6.66
N ALA A 158 8.38 -10.17 7.44
CA ALA A 158 8.09 -9.99 8.85
C ALA A 158 6.74 -9.29 9.06
N GLY A 159 6.43 -8.27 8.25
CA GLY A 159 5.14 -7.59 8.24
C GLY A 159 3.97 -8.52 7.91
N ALA A 160 4.14 -9.36 6.89
CA ALA A 160 3.14 -10.35 6.52
C ALA A 160 2.86 -11.38 7.63
N ASN A 161 3.91 -11.85 8.30
CA ASN A 161 3.79 -12.81 9.40
C ASN A 161 3.08 -12.18 10.60
N GLU A 162 3.41 -10.94 10.95
CA GLU A 162 2.74 -10.21 12.02
C GLU A 162 1.26 -9.98 11.69
N ALA A 163 0.94 -9.53 10.48
CA ALA A 163 -0.45 -9.35 10.05
C ALA A 163 -1.24 -10.68 10.07
N ALA A 164 -0.60 -11.79 9.66
CA ALA A 164 -1.21 -13.11 9.72
C ALA A 164 -1.49 -13.55 11.18
N LYS A 165 -0.59 -13.22 12.11
CA LYS A 165 -0.78 -13.48 13.54
C LYS A 165 -1.95 -12.66 14.10
N GLN A 166 -2.00 -11.36 13.82
CA GLN A 166 -3.13 -10.50 14.20
C GLN A 166 -4.47 -11.03 13.67
N LEU A 167 -4.48 -11.51 12.42
CA LEU A 167 -5.66 -12.13 11.82
C LEU A 167 -6.08 -13.42 12.52
N ALA A 168 -5.12 -14.26 12.92
CA ALA A 168 -5.40 -15.50 13.64
C ALA A 168 -5.98 -15.21 15.03
N GLU A 169 -5.43 -14.23 15.74
CA GLU A 169 -5.92 -13.81 17.07
C GLU A 169 -7.36 -13.28 17.03
N LEU A 170 -7.74 -12.56 15.97
CA LEU A 170 -9.12 -12.06 15.80
C LEU A 170 -10.13 -13.13 15.37
N ARG A 171 -9.66 -14.30 14.91
CA ARG A 171 -10.49 -15.42 14.47
C ARG A 171 -10.62 -16.53 15.53
N ALA A 172 -9.81 -16.48 16.58
CA ALA A 172 -9.84 -17.40 17.71
C ALA A 172 -11.01 -17.06 18.64
#